data_AF-A0A3D5VHU6-F1
#
_entry.id   AF-A0A3D5VHU6-F1
#
_cell.length_a   1.000
_cell.length_b   1.000
_cell.length_c   1.000
_cell.angle_alpha   90.00
_cell.angle_beta   90.00
_cell.angle_gamma   90.00
#
_symmetry.space_group_name_H-M   'P 1'
#
loop_
_entity.id
_entity.type
_entity.pdbx_description
1 polymer ?
#
loop_
_entity_poly.entity_id
_entity_poly.type
_entity_poly.pdbx_seq_one_letter_code
_entity_poly.pdbx_strand_id
1 'polypeptide(L)'
;MSKQLLEKSLHANNFLYTAVKLSRGDESKRREVINALVCLHNEGEVDLIAQFMELHNEPDSKLDFVFARYLFKKALPLLHAPVEQVMACVSHLVKEAGNDMANNSVFTSFVDYCETDSSRPETALELIKKDPDKWMDFIASTISAGTRLDFEGFLKEAIALTNHDKLEIRRRAVFSLSRIKFPAEQEHLMTEVLDCINGIVTRESDDLLLANTVWPIVMLLAITPLVPQCLDTMKTVLEKGSDRTIYNIAEAFASSDNLPGLFYEMVSPYMLKKFPSNAEATTMIDRCTVAIIERDGPAQGLDFLQSYLIMNKPHVSLKPFQGFIYIALQNRALCQKVCTRWLLLGEPVLCDAVNTIVCASHDDEFILEVDQKEIDCNSTEQMVFLARKAIGYLFFKPIAAASMIMSLILQTTDSDLTQHLSSLLFNPLLINYPGTLVVYYKKKIEAQVQTEELTNVLESWDSYLKSLQSIEEVPELRWLSRKLS
;
A
#
# COMPACT_ATOMS: atom_id res chain seq x y z
N MET A 1 29.14 6.13 -32.83
CA MET A 1 30.33 5.43 -32.29
C MET A 1 29.95 4.10 -31.64
N SER A 2 28.76 4.04 -31.03
CA SER A 2 28.26 2.85 -30.31
C SER A 2 28.13 1.59 -31.17
N LYS A 3 27.64 1.68 -32.42
CA LYS A 3 27.49 0.53 -33.33
C LYS A 3 28.80 -0.25 -33.54
N GLN A 4 29.88 0.44 -33.91
CA GLN A 4 31.20 -0.17 -34.12
C GLN A 4 31.78 -0.82 -32.85
N LEU A 5 31.49 -0.25 -31.68
CA LEU A 5 31.95 -0.82 -30.40
C LEU A 5 31.14 -2.07 -30.03
N LEU A 6 29.84 -2.09 -30.34
CA LEU A 6 28.97 -3.24 -30.17
C LEU A 6 29.34 -4.38 -31.12
N GLU A 7 29.61 -4.09 -32.39
CA GLU A 7 30.08 -5.10 -33.37
C GLU A 7 31.36 -5.79 -32.88
N LYS A 8 32.35 -5.01 -32.41
CA LYS A 8 33.60 -5.57 -31.86
C LYS A 8 33.37 -6.45 -30.62
N SER A 9 32.32 -6.17 -29.85
CA SER A 9 31.99 -6.90 -28.62
C SER A 9 31.35 -8.27 -28.87
N LEU A 10 30.80 -8.51 -30.06
CA LEU A 10 30.21 -9.82 -30.44
C LEU A 10 31.25 -10.94 -30.38
N HIS A 11 32.45 -10.69 -30.89
CA HIS A 11 33.54 -11.68 -30.90
C HIS A 11 34.10 -12.00 -29.51
N ALA A 12 33.83 -11.15 -28.51
CA ALA A 12 34.33 -11.29 -27.14
C ALA A 12 33.27 -11.86 -26.16
N ASN A 13 32.11 -12.29 -26.68
CA ASN A 13 30.97 -12.82 -25.91
C ASN A 13 30.54 -11.91 -24.73
N ASN A 14 30.64 -10.59 -24.93
CA ASN A 14 30.33 -9.58 -23.90
C ASN A 14 29.41 -8.48 -24.45
N PHE A 15 28.56 -8.82 -25.42
CA PHE A 15 27.72 -7.88 -26.17
C PHE A 15 26.76 -7.09 -25.28
N LEU A 16 25.90 -7.77 -24.50
CA LEU A 16 24.95 -7.11 -23.60
C LEU A 16 25.66 -6.30 -22.50
N TYR A 17 26.77 -6.80 -21.98
CA TYR A 17 27.61 -6.06 -21.03
C TYR A 17 28.15 -4.76 -21.63
N THR A 18 28.63 -4.81 -22.88
CA THR A 18 29.10 -3.64 -23.61
C THR A 18 27.96 -2.67 -23.87
N ALA A 19 26.78 -3.15 -24.28
CA ALA A 19 25.60 -2.32 -24.49
C ALA A 19 25.17 -1.59 -23.20
N VAL A 20 25.10 -2.30 -22.08
CA VAL A 20 24.80 -1.71 -20.76
C VAL A 20 25.84 -0.66 -20.40
N LYS A 21 27.13 -0.97 -20.54
CA LYS A 21 28.22 -0.06 -20.21
C LYS A 21 28.21 1.22 -21.06
N LEU A 22 28.01 1.09 -22.38
CA LEU A 22 27.93 2.24 -23.29
C LEU A 22 26.69 3.10 -23.04
N SER A 23 25.62 2.49 -22.54
CA SER A 23 24.38 3.16 -22.18
C SER A 23 24.44 3.88 -20.83
N ARG A 24 25.51 3.73 -20.05
CA ARG A 24 25.70 4.51 -18.81
C ARG A 24 26.05 5.95 -19.16
N GLY A 25 25.11 6.86 -18.90
CA GLY A 25 25.25 8.28 -19.20
C GLY A 25 23.90 8.98 -19.28
N ASP A 26 23.86 10.11 -19.98
CA ASP A 26 22.63 10.84 -20.26
C ASP A 26 21.68 10.09 -21.21
N GLU A 27 20.48 10.62 -21.37
CA GLU A 27 19.44 10.03 -22.22
C GLU A 27 19.84 9.95 -23.71
N SER A 28 20.65 10.89 -24.19
CA SER A 28 21.11 10.92 -25.58
C SER A 28 21.98 9.71 -25.91
N LYS A 29 22.96 9.41 -25.05
CA LYS A 29 23.81 8.21 -25.19
C LYS A 29 23.00 6.93 -25.14
N ARG A 30 22.04 6.83 -24.22
CA ARG A 30 21.14 5.67 -24.15
C ARG A 30 20.39 5.46 -25.45
N ARG A 31 19.86 6.53 -26.04
CA ARG A 31 19.15 6.49 -27.32
C ARG A 31 20.07 6.09 -28.47
N GLU A 32 21.31 6.59 -28.51
CA GLU A 32 22.30 6.16 -29.51
C GLU A 32 22.56 4.65 -29.43
N VAL A 33 22.71 4.10 -28.22
CA VAL A 33 22.94 2.65 -28.04
C VAL A 33 21.71 1.84 -28.42
N ILE A 34 20.51 2.24 -28.02
CA ILE A 34 19.26 1.56 -28.42
C ILE A 34 19.14 1.52 -29.94
N ASN A 35 19.36 2.64 -30.63
CA ASN A 35 19.33 2.69 -32.08
C ASN A 35 20.38 1.77 -32.72
N ALA A 36 21.59 1.72 -32.14
CA ALA A 36 22.64 0.83 -32.62
C ALA A 36 22.27 -0.65 -32.47
N LEU A 37 21.65 -1.04 -31.34
CA LEU A 37 21.15 -2.41 -31.12
C LEU A 37 20.08 -2.78 -32.15
N VAL A 38 19.13 -1.87 -32.40
CA VAL A 38 18.07 -2.06 -33.40
C VAL A 38 18.65 -2.20 -34.80
N CYS A 39 19.58 -1.32 -35.20
CA CYS A 39 20.23 -1.41 -36.50
C CYS A 39 20.96 -2.75 -36.69
N LEU A 40 21.76 -3.17 -35.71
CA LEU A 40 22.48 -4.45 -35.78
C LEU A 40 21.53 -5.64 -35.92
N HIS A 41 20.38 -5.60 -35.25
CA HIS A 41 19.39 -6.65 -35.37
C HIS A 41 18.72 -6.67 -36.73
N ASN A 42 18.19 -5.53 -37.16
CA ASN A 42 17.41 -5.45 -38.39
C ASN A 42 18.28 -5.62 -39.65
N GLU A 43 19.59 -5.39 -39.55
CA GLU A 43 20.57 -5.68 -40.61
C GLU A 43 21.01 -7.16 -40.62
N GLY A 44 20.63 -7.96 -39.61
CA GLY A 44 20.97 -9.38 -39.50
C GLY A 44 22.37 -9.66 -38.93
N GLU A 45 23.08 -8.64 -38.46
CA GLU A 45 24.42 -8.77 -37.85
C GLU A 45 24.35 -9.41 -36.47
N VAL A 46 23.23 -9.23 -35.75
CA VAL A 46 23.01 -9.79 -34.40
C VAL A 46 21.57 -10.23 -34.23
N ASP A 47 21.35 -11.47 -33.77
CA ASP A 47 20.03 -11.84 -33.25
C ASP A 47 19.88 -11.31 -31.82
N LEU A 48 19.32 -10.10 -31.68
CA LEU A 48 19.09 -9.47 -30.38
C LEU A 48 18.11 -10.29 -29.53
N ILE A 49 17.14 -10.97 -30.15
CA ILE A 49 16.19 -11.82 -29.42
C ILE A 49 16.94 -12.99 -28.78
N ALA A 50 17.82 -13.66 -29.54
CA ALA A 50 18.66 -14.74 -29.02
C ALA A 50 19.61 -14.26 -27.91
N GLN A 51 20.21 -13.07 -28.06
CA GLN A 51 21.07 -12.50 -27.01
C GLN A 51 20.31 -12.30 -25.68
N PHE A 52 19.06 -11.83 -25.73
CA PHE A 52 18.24 -11.65 -24.53
C PHE A 52 17.61 -12.95 -24.00
N MET A 53 17.51 -14.00 -24.82
CA MET A 53 17.14 -15.35 -24.35
C MET A 53 18.20 -15.98 -23.45
N GLU A 54 19.47 -15.56 -23.58
CA GLU A 54 20.58 -16.01 -22.73
C GLU A 54 20.77 -15.12 -21.49
N LEU A 55 19.95 -14.07 -21.32
CA LEU A 55 20.06 -13.17 -20.18
C LEU A 55 19.43 -13.79 -18.94
N HIS A 56 20.23 -14.01 -17.90
CA HIS A 56 19.77 -14.52 -16.60
C HIS A 56 19.92 -13.48 -15.48
N ASN A 57 19.02 -13.54 -14.50
CA ASN A 57 19.07 -12.69 -13.32
C ASN A 57 19.89 -13.36 -12.21
N GLU A 58 21.22 -13.33 -12.37
CA GLU A 58 22.15 -13.92 -11.42
C GLU A 58 22.68 -12.88 -10.41
N PRO A 59 22.64 -13.15 -9.09
CA PRO A 59 23.09 -12.20 -8.05
C PRO A 59 24.53 -11.71 -8.20
N ASP A 60 25.42 -12.58 -8.70
CA ASP A 60 26.86 -12.30 -8.82
C ASP A 60 27.26 -11.83 -10.24
N SER A 61 26.28 -11.62 -11.13
CA SER A 61 26.57 -11.18 -12.49
C SER A 61 27.08 -9.74 -12.52
N LYS A 62 28.11 -9.52 -13.32
CA LYS A 62 28.61 -8.16 -13.63
C LYS A 62 27.66 -7.40 -14.56
N LEU A 63 26.71 -8.10 -15.18
CA LEU A 63 25.69 -7.52 -16.05
C LEU A 63 24.49 -7.10 -15.21
N ASP A 64 24.16 -5.83 -15.27
CA ASP A 64 22.95 -5.28 -14.65
C ASP A 64 21.72 -5.76 -15.42
N PHE A 65 21.06 -6.80 -14.90
CA PHE A 65 19.88 -7.42 -15.50
C PHE A 65 18.74 -6.42 -15.71
N VAL A 66 18.47 -5.58 -14.70
CA VAL A 66 17.38 -4.60 -14.74
C VAL A 66 17.63 -3.58 -15.86
N PHE A 67 18.87 -3.11 -15.97
CA PHE A 67 19.24 -2.13 -17.00
C PHE A 67 19.33 -2.75 -18.39
N ALA A 68 19.80 -3.99 -18.53
CA ALA A 68 19.76 -4.72 -19.79
C ALA A 68 18.32 -4.90 -20.28
N ARG A 69 17.40 -5.32 -19.39
CA ARG A 69 15.97 -5.43 -19.67
C ARG A 69 15.36 -4.09 -20.09
N TYR A 70 15.79 -2.98 -19.49
CA TYR A 70 15.36 -1.65 -19.91
C TYR A 70 15.76 -1.35 -21.36
N LEU A 71 16.99 -1.68 -21.78
CA LEU A 71 17.42 -1.49 -23.17
C LEU A 71 16.57 -2.33 -24.13
N PHE A 72 16.33 -3.61 -23.80
CA PHE A 72 15.45 -4.47 -24.60
C PHE A 72 14.05 -3.88 -24.77
N LYS A 73 13.42 -3.46 -23.67
CA LYS A 73 12.10 -2.83 -23.68
C LYS A 73 12.00 -1.64 -24.63
N LYS A 74 13.07 -0.86 -24.77
CA LYS A 74 13.10 0.31 -25.65
C LYS A 74 13.45 -0.04 -27.09
N ALA A 75 14.24 -1.09 -27.32
CA ALA A 75 14.57 -1.58 -28.65
C ALA A 75 13.42 -2.37 -29.28
N LEU A 76 12.71 -3.18 -28.50
CA LEU A 76 11.74 -4.17 -28.95
C LEU A 76 10.72 -3.66 -29.99
N PRO A 77 10.08 -2.49 -29.81
CA PRO A 77 9.09 -2.01 -30.78
C PRO A 77 9.67 -1.73 -32.17
N LEU A 78 10.99 -1.53 -32.27
CA LEU A 78 11.69 -1.19 -33.51
C LEU A 78 12.33 -2.41 -34.18
N LEU A 79 12.20 -3.61 -33.60
CA LEU A 79 12.83 -4.83 -34.12
C LEU A 79 12.00 -5.49 -35.23
N HIS A 80 12.70 -6.02 -36.22
CA HIS A 80 12.16 -6.91 -37.24
C HIS A 80 12.39 -8.36 -36.84
N ALA A 81 11.57 -8.85 -35.89
CA ALA A 81 11.66 -10.22 -35.38
C ALA A 81 10.33 -10.96 -35.58
N PRO A 82 10.34 -12.30 -35.70
CA PRO A 82 9.12 -13.13 -35.68
C PRO A 82 8.39 -13.07 -34.32
N VAL A 83 7.06 -13.01 -34.36
CA VAL A 83 6.20 -12.86 -33.17
C VAL A 83 6.45 -13.97 -32.14
N GLU A 84 6.56 -15.23 -32.56
CA GLU A 84 6.78 -16.35 -31.62
C GLU A 84 8.11 -16.22 -30.86
N GLN A 85 9.17 -15.79 -31.53
CA GLN A 85 10.49 -15.61 -30.89
C GLN A 85 10.46 -14.45 -29.89
N VAL A 86 9.77 -13.37 -30.24
CA VAL A 86 9.54 -12.25 -29.33
C VAL A 86 8.74 -12.70 -28.11
N MET A 87 7.64 -13.43 -28.29
CA MET A 87 6.85 -13.96 -27.17
C MET A 87 7.70 -14.86 -26.27
N ALA A 88 8.51 -15.76 -26.83
CA ALA A 88 9.41 -16.60 -26.06
C ALA A 88 10.40 -15.79 -25.20
N CYS A 89 11.00 -14.76 -25.80
CA CYS A 89 11.95 -13.87 -25.12
C CYS A 89 11.30 -13.03 -24.04
N VAL A 90 10.10 -12.48 -24.28
CA VAL A 90 9.35 -11.75 -23.27
C VAL A 90 8.99 -12.68 -22.09
N SER A 91 8.51 -13.90 -22.35
CA SER A 91 8.23 -14.89 -21.29
C SER A 91 9.48 -15.22 -20.47
N HIS A 92 10.62 -15.43 -21.13
CA HIS A 92 11.90 -15.69 -20.48
C HIS A 92 12.30 -14.55 -19.54
N LEU A 93 12.31 -13.31 -20.03
CA LEU A 93 12.72 -12.13 -19.25
C LEU A 93 11.77 -11.84 -18.08
N VAL A 94 10.47 -12.12 -18.22
CA VAL A 94 9.50 -12.00 -17.13
C VAL A 94 9.79 -13.06 -16.05
N LYS A 95 10.09 -14.30 -16.45
CA LYS A 95 10.41 -15.39 -15.52
C LYS A 95 11.70 -15.12 -14.74
N GLU A 96 12.76 -14.67 -15.42
CA GLU A 96 14.04 -14.31 -14.79
C GLU A 96 13.92 -13.17 -13.77
N ALA A 97 12.98 -12.24 -14.00
CA ALA A 97 12.77 -11.12 -13.12
C ALA A 97 12.01 -11.45 -11.81
N GLY A 98 11.41 -12.64 -11.70
CA GLY A 98 10.86 -13.16 -10.45
C GLY A 98 9.52 -12.53 -10.06
N ASN A 99 9.44 -11.82 -8.93
CA ASN A 99 8.25 -11.10 -8.43
C ASN A 99 8.50 -9.57 -8.32
N ASP A 100 9.47 -9.04 -9.07
CA ASP A 100 9.75 -7.60 -9.08
C ASP A 100 8.53 -6.81 -9.62
N MET A 101 8.23 -5.67 -8.98
CA MET A 101 7.08 -4.81 -9.30
C MET A 101 7.10 -4.31 -10.76
N ALA A 102 8.25 -4.34 -11.43
CA ALA A 102 8.40 -3.98 -12.84
C ALA A 102 8.28 -5.16 -13.83
N ASN A 103 7.94 -6.38 -13.38
CA ASN A 103 7.86 -7.57 -14.24
C ASN A 103 6.97 -7.41 -15.47
N ASN A 104 5.78 -6.86 -15.29
CA ASN A 104 4.81 -6.76 -16.36
C ASN A 104 5.13 -5.65 -17.37
N SER A 105 6.19 -4.87 -17.13
CA SER A 105 6.54 -3.75 -17.99
C SER A 105 7.11 -4.17 -19.34
N VAL A 106 7.59 -5.42 -19.49
CA VAL A 106 8.02 -5.97 -20.79
C VAL A 106 6.82 -6.28 -21.69
N PHE A 107 5.69 -6.71 -21.11
CA PHE A 107 4.44 -6.91 -21.85
C PHE A 107 3.92 -5.60 -22.48
N THR A 108 4.20 -4.44 -21.88
CA THR A 108 3.88 -3.14 -22.49
C THR A 108 4.71 -2.90 -23.75
N SER A 109 6.02 -3.21 -23.72
CA SER A 109 6.86 -3.13 -24.92
C SER A 109 6.44 -4.13 -26.01
N PHE A 110 5.87 -5.27 -25.63
CA PHE A 110 5.28 -6.20 -26.60
C PHE A 110 4.03 -5.63 -27.28
N VAL A 111 3.17 -4.91 -26.54
CA VAL A 111 2.03 -4.17 -27.12
C VAL A 111 2.55 -3.19 -28.18
N ASP A 112 3.52 -2.36 -27.83
CA ASP A 112 4.13 -1.39 -28.76
C ASP A 112 4.73 -2.08 -30.00
N TYR A 113 5.39 -3.24 -29.82
CA TYR A 113 5.90 -4.06 -30.94
C TYR A 113 4.78 -4.57 -31.85
N CYS A 114 3.68 -5.07 -31.30
CA CYS A 114 2.53 -5.51 -32.10
C CYS A 114 1.86 -4.34 -32.84
N GLU A 115 1.82 -3.14 -32.26
CA GLU A 115 1.20 -1.96 -32.89
C GLU A 115 1.95 -1.47 -34.16
N THR A 116 3.22 -1.81 -34.33
CA THR A 116 4.01 -1.37 -35.50
C THR A 116 3.74 -2.14 -36.79
N ASP A 117 3.03 -3.27 -36.73
CA ASP A 117 2.69 -4.09 -37.90
C ASP A 117 1.37 -4.83 -37.64
N SER A 118 0.37 -4.54 -38.48
CA SER A 118 -1.00 -5.02 -38.31
C SER A 118 -1.15 -6.53 -38.28
N SER A 119 -0.20 -7.29 -38.85
CA SER A 119 -0.23 -8.75 -38.86
C SER A 119 0.21 -9.40 -37.54
N ARG A 120 0.96 -8.66 -36.70
CA ARG A 120 1.55 -9.19 -35.47
C ARG A 120 0.53 -9.59 -34.40
N PRO A 121 -0.48 -8.77 -34.05
CA PRO A 121 -1.47 -9.18 -33.05
C PRO A 121 -2.32 -10.35 -33.54
N GLU A 122 -2.62 -10.46 -34.84
CA GLU A 122 -3.32 -11.61 -35.43
C GLU A 122 -2.47 -12.88 -35.27
N THR A 123 -1.19 -12.83 -35.67
CA THR A 123 -0.24 -13.93 -35.51
C THR A 123 -0.11 -14.35 -34.04
N ALA A 124 -0.01 -13.39 -33.12
CA ALA A 124 0.05 -13.67 -31.68
C ALA A 124 -1.22 -14.35 -31.18
N LEU A 125 -2.40 -13.92 -31.64
CA LEU A 125 -3.68 -14.53 -31.28
C LEU A 125 -3.80 -15.97 -31.82
N GLU A 126 -3.35 -16.23 -33.04
CA GLU A 126 -3.29 -17.58 -33.60
C GLU A 126 -2.37 -18.51 -32.78
N LEU A 127 -1.20 -18.02 -32.38
CA LEU A 127 -0.28 -18.76 -31.51
C LEU A 127 -0.93 -19.07 -30.16
N ILE A 128 -1.63 -18.11 -29.55
CA ILE A 128 -2.38 -18.31 -28.30
C ILE A 128 -3.46 -19.37 -28.47
N LYS A 129 -4.24 -19.32 -29.57
CA LYS A 129 -5.29 -20.31 -29.85
C LYS A 129 -4.72 -21.70 -30.10
N LYS A 130 -3.55 -21.80 -30.73
CA LYS A 130 -2.87 -23.06 -31.03
C LYS A 130 -2.27 -23.73 -29.81
N ASP A 131 -1.62 -22.95 -28.92
CA ASP A 131 -1.01 -23.45 -27.69
C ASP A 131 -1.30 -22.51 -26.51
N PRO A 132 -2.51 -22.58 -25.94
CA PRO A 132 -2.91 -21.65 -24.89
C PRO A 132 -2.10 -21.81 -23.60
N ASP A 133 -1.65 -23.02 -23.27
CA ASP A 133 -0.89 -23.27 -22.04
C ASP A 133 0.48 -22.59 -22.07
N LYS A 134 1.07 -22.46 -23.26
CA LYS A 134 2.34 -21.76 -23.47
C LYS A 134 2.17 -20.24 -23.49
N TRP A 135 1.08 -19.74 -24.06
CA TRP A 135 0.98 -18.33 -24.47
C TRP A 135 -0.13 -17.50 -23.80
N MET A 136 -0.93 -18.07 -22.90
CA MET A 136 -2.07 -17.39 -22.26
C MET A 136 -1.73 -16.04 -21.60
N ASP A 137 -0.52 -15.86 -21.08
CA ASP A 137 -0.14 -14.59 -20.44
C ASP A 137 -0.03 -13.42 -21.44
N PHE A 138 0.04 -13.70 -22.75
CA PHE A 138 0.01 -12.68 -23.80
C PHE A 138 -1.40 -12.21 -24.17
N ILE A 139 -2.47 -12.88 -23.73
CA ILE A 139 -3.86 -12.54 -24.09
C ILE A 139 -4.12 -11.04 -23.91
N ALA A 140 -3.83 -10.50 -22.72
CA ALA A 140 -4.12 -9.10 -22.42
C ALA A 140 -3.36 -8.12 -23.34
N SER A 141 -2.08 -8.39 -23.61
CA SER A 141 -1.27 -7.55 -24.50
C SER A 141 -1.69 -7.67 -25.97
N THR A 142 -1.96 -8.89 -26.44
CA THR A 142 -2.40 -9.14 -27.82
C THR A 142 -3.74 -8.46 -28.09
N ILE A 143 -4.72 -8.59 -27.20
CA ILE A 143 -6.01 -7.90 -27.31
C ILE A 143 -5.82 -6.37 -27.25
N SER A 144 -4.99 -5.87 -26.33
CA SER A 144 -4.76 -4.42 -26.18
C SER A 144 -4.10 -3.79 -27.40
N ALA A 145 -3.17 -4.50 -28.06
CA ALA A 145 -2.56 -4.04 -29.32
C ALA A 145 -3.55 -4.17 -30.48
N GLY A 146 -4.21 -5.33 -30.61
CA GLY A 146 -5.13 -5.63 -31.71
C GLY A 146 -6.32 -4.68 -31.76
N THR A 147 -6.90 -4.31 -30.62
CA THR A 147 -8.02 -3.35 -30.55
C THR A 147 -7.68 -1.95 -31.05
N ARG A 148 -6.40 -1.59 -31.20
CA ARG A 148 -5.99 -0.31 -31.80
C ARG A 148 -5.89 -0.36 -33.33
N LEU A 149 -5.88 -1.56 -33.90
CA LEU A 149 -5.74 -1.81 -35.32
C LEU A 149 -7.06 -2.26 -35.93
N ASP A 150 -7.74 -3.21 -35.26
CA ASP A 150 -9.09 -3.67 -35.53
C ASP A 150 -9.86 -3.78 -34.19
N PHE A 151 -10.60 -2.72 -33.87
CA PHE A 151 -11.30 -2.62 -32.59
C PHE A 151 -12.36 -3.73 -32.42
N GLU A 152 -13.30 -3.83 -33.37
CA GLU A 152 -14.44 -4.73 -33.27
C GLU A 152 -14.01 -6.20 -33.33
N GLY A 153 -13.06 -6.54 -34.21
CA GLY A 153 -12.55 -7.91 -34.33
C GLY A 153 -11.90 -8.40 -33.04
N PHE A 154 -10.98 -7.61 -32.47
CA PHE A 154 -10.29 -8.01 -31.24
C PHE A 154 -11.17 -7.91 -29.99
N LEU A 155 -12.14 -6.98 -29.94
CA LEU A 155 -13.12 -6.96 -28.84
C LEU A 155 -13.96 -8.24 -28.84
N LYS A 156 -14.43 -8.68 -30.01
CA LYS A 156 -15.19 -9.92 -30.15
C LYS A 156 -14.38 -11.13 -29.71
N GLU A 157 -13.10 -11.19 -30.07
CA GLU A 157 -12.19 -12.24 -29.63
C GLU A 157 -11.96 -12.23 -28.11
N ALA A 158 -11.81 -11.05 -27.50
CA ALA A 158 -11.70 -10.91 -26.05
C ALA A 158 -12.95 -11.45 -25.34
N ILE A 159 -14.14 -11.08 -25.81
CA ILE A 159 -15.44 -11.55 -25.29
C ILE A 159 -15.59 -13.07 -25.49
N ALA A 160 -15.16 -13.62 -26.63
CA ALA A 160 -15.19 -15.06 -26.85
C ALA A 160 -14.30 -15.82 -25.85
N LEU A 161 -13.08 -15.31 -25.60
CA LEU A 161 -12.14 -15.92 -24.67
C LEU A 161 -12.61 -15.88 -23.21
N THR A 162 -13.51 -14.97 -22.81
CA THR A 162 -14.11 -15.00 -21.46
C THR A 162 -15.03 -16.21 -21.23
N ASN A 163 -15.40 -16.93 -22.28
CA ASN A 163 -16.21 -18.15 -22.22
C ASN A 163 -15.39 -19.43 -22.49
N HIS A 164 -14.05 -19.34 -22.50
CA HIS A 164 -13.17 -20.48 -22.76
C HIS A 164 -13.28 -21.56 -21.65
N ASP A 165 -13.13 -22.84 -22.02
CA ASP A 165 -13.25 -23.97 -21.08
C ASP A 165 -12.25 -23.90 -19.91
N LYS A 166 -11.00 -23.51 -20.22
CA LYS A 166 -9.94 -23.29 -19.22
C LYS A 166 -10.13 -21.99 -18.44
N LEU A 167 -10.26 -22.11 -17.11
CA LEU A 167 -10.43 -20.98 -16.19
C LEU A 167 -9.30 -19.94 -16.28
N GLU A 168 -8.05 -20.37 -16.41
CA GLU A 168 -6.91 -19.43 -16.47
C GLU A 168 -7.00 -18.50 -17.69
N ILE A 169 -7.50 -18.99 -18.83
CA ILE A 169 -7.73 -18.18 -20.03
C ILE A 169 -8.86 -17.20 -19.80
N ARG A 170 -9.97 -17.65 -19.19
CA ARG A 170 -11.07 -16.74 -18.81
C ARG A 170 -10.57 -15.59 -17.95
N ARG A 171 -9.73 -15.88 -16.95
CA ARG A 171 -9.14 -14.87 -16.07
C ARG A 171 -8.33 -13.82 -16.85
N ARG A 172 -7.46 -14.22 -17.77
CA ARG A 172 -6.66 -13.27 -18.59
C ARG A 172 -7.55 -12.49 -19.57
N ALA A 173 -8.55 -13.16 -20.16
CA ALA A 173 -9.49 -12.53 -21.08
C ALA A 173 -10.33 -11.45 -20.38
N VAL A 174 -10.88 -11.75 -19.20
CA VAL A 174 -11.63 -10.77 -18.40
C VAL A 174 -10.73 -9.58 -18.02
N PHE A 175 -9.52 -9.85 -17.55
CA PHE A 175 -8.57 -8.79 -17.23
C PHE A 175 -8.26 -7.91 -18.46
N SER A 176 -8.14 -8.51 -19.66
CA SER A 176 -7.87 -7.79 -20.90
C SER A 176 -8.94 -6.75 -21.25
N LEU A 177 -10.20 -6.97 -20.86
CA LEU A 177 -11.29 -6.02 -21.13
C LEU A 177 -11.03 -4.64 -20.50
N SER A 178 -10.36 -4.59 -19.34
CA SER A 178 -9.95 -3.32 -18.70
C SER A 178 -8.80 -2.60 -19.38
N ARG A 179 -8.10 -3.27 -20.31
CA ARG A 179 -6.94 -2.75 -21.04
C ARG A 179 -7.31 -2.20 -22.42
N ILE A 180 -8.58 -2.37 -22.82
CA ILE A 180 -9.10 -1.87 -24.08
C ILE A 180 -9.39 -0.38 -23.93
N LYS A 181 -8.84 0.42 -24.84
CA LYS A 181 -9.15 1.85 -24.93
C LYS A 181 -10.27 2.02 -25.96
N PHE A 182 -11.47 2.33 -25.49
CA PHE A 182 -12.63 2.53 -26.36
C PHE A 182 -12.54 3.87 -27.08
N PRO A 183 -12.55 3.90 -28.43
CA PRO A 183 -12.79 5.11 -29.19
C PRO A 183 -14.18 5.69 -28.88
N ALA A 184 -14.35 7.00 -29.00
CA ALA A 184 -15.63 7.67 -28.72
C ALA A 184 -16.76 7.13 -29.61
N GLU A 185 -16.44 6.76 -30.85
CA GLU A 185 -17.40 6.20 -31.81
C GLU A 185 -17.90 4.79 -31.40
N GLN A 186 -17.13 4.09 -30.58
CA GLN A 186 -17.37 2.70 -30.17
C GLN A 186 -17.86 2.58 -28.71
N GLU A 187 -18.22 3.70 -28.06
CA GLU A 187 -18.70 3.72 -26.67
C GLU A 187 -19.96 2.84 -26.48
N HIS A 188 -20.80 2.72 -27.52
CA HIS A 188 -21.99 1.87 -27.49
C HIS A 188 -21.68 0.38 -27.20
N LEU A 189 -20.51 -0.11 -27.61
CA LEU A 189 -20.06 -1.50 -27.38
C LEU A 189 -19.67 -1.77 -25.93
N MET A 190 -19.56 -0.74 -25.07
CA MET A 190 -19.34 -0.92 -23.64
C MET A 190 -20.52 -1.63 -22.95
N THR A 191 -21.72 -1.54 -23.52
CA THR A 191 -22.89 -2.31 -23.05
C THR A 191 -22.67 -3.81 -23.22
N GLU A 192 -22.08 -4.24 -24.35
CA GLU A 192 -21.75 -5.65 -24.59
C GLU A 192 -20.70 -6.17 -23.59
N VAL A 193 -19.74 -5.32 -23.22
CA VAL A 193 -18.76 -5.65 -22.17
C VAL A 193 -19.44 -5.82 -20.82
N LEU A 194 -20.36 -4.92 -20.47
CA LEU A 194 -21.11 -5.02 -19.22
C LEU A 194 -21.97 -6.30 -19.18
N ASP A 195 -22.67 -6.62 -20.27
CA ASP A 195 -23.46 -7.85 -20.37
C ASP A 195 -22.59 -9.11 -20.25
N CYS A 196 -21.40 -9.09 -20.86
CA CYS A 196 -20.41 -10.15 -20.71
C CYS A 196 -20.01 -10.34 -19.24
N ILE A 197 -19.67 -9.24 -18.55
CA ILE A 197 -19.29 -9.28 -17.13
C ILE A 197 -20.46 -9.77 -16.27
N ASN A 198 -21.68 -9.29 -16.52
CA ASN A 198 -22.88 -9.74 -15.81
C ASN A 198 -23.08 -11.26 -15.93
N GLY A 199 -22.91 -11.80 -17.14
CA GLY A 199 -22.97 -13.24 -17.38
C GLY A 199 -21.92 -14.03 -16.57
N ILE A 200 -20.69 -13.51 -16.49
CA ILE A 200 -19.59 -14.11 -15.73
C ILE A 200 -19.89 -14.08 -14.23
N VAL A 201 -20.21 -12.90 -13.69
CA VAL A 201 -20.48 -12.71 -12.26
C VAL A 201 -21.69 -13.53 -11.80
N THR A 202 -22.67 -13.76 -12.68
CA THR A 202 -23.83 -14.60 -12.37
C THR A 202 -23.46 -16.07 -12.21
N ARG A 203 -22.66 -16.63 -13.12
CA ARG A 203 -22.39 -18.08 -13.20
C ARG A 203 -21.15 -18.55 -12.43
N GLU A 204 -20.19 -17.66 -12.20
CA GLU A 204 -18.90 -18.00 -11.59
C GLU A 204 -18.88 -17.73 -10.08
N SER A 205 -17.96 -18.42 -9.39
CA SER A 205 -17.68 -18.25 -7.95
C SER A 205 -16.19 -18.23 -7.62
N ASP A 206 -15.31 -18.38 -8.62
CA ASP A 206 -13.86 -18.32 -8.42
C ASP A 206 -13.41 -16.90 -8.08
N ASP A 207 -12.77 -16.72 -6.92
CA ASP A 207 -12.41 -15.39 -6.41
C ASP A 207 -11.42 -14.63 -7.31
N LEU A 208 -10.46 -15.33 -7.93
CA LEU A 208 -9.51 -14.68 -8.85
C LEU A 208 -10.20 -14.19 -10.13
N LEU A 209 -11.15 -14.97 -10.65
CA LEU A 209 -11.94 -14.54 -11.80
C LEU A 209 -12.85 -13.36 -11.46
N LEU A 210 -13.52 -13.40 -10.30
CA LEU A 210 -14.33 -12.28 -9.80
C LEU A 210 -13.47 -11.04 -9.54
N ALA A 211 -12.28 -11.19 -8.97
CA ALA A 211 -11.35 -10.08 -8.79
C ALA A 211 -10.98 -9.43 -10.14
N ASN A 212 -10.80 -10.22 -11.18
CA ASN A 212 -10.48 -9.70 -12.52
C ASN A 212 -11.63 -8.93 -13.16
N THR A 213 -12.90 -9.08 -12.72
CA THR A 213 -14.02 -8.28 -13.25
C THR A 213 -14.07 -6.86 -12.66
N VAL A 214 -13.37 -6.61 -11.55
CA VAL A 214 -13.40 -5.31 -10.84
C VAL A 214 -12.95 -4.17 -11.77
N TRP A 215 -11.78 -4.29 -12.39
CA TRP A 215 -11.22 -3.24 -13.24
C TRP A 215 -12.05 -2.96 -14.50
N PRO A 216 -12.58 -3.97 -15.23
CA PRO A 216 -13.56 -3.75 -16.26
C PRO A 216 -14.81 -2.99 -15.77
N ILE A 217 -15.36 -3.31 -14.61
CA ILE A 217 -16.51 -2.57 -14.05
C ILE A 217 -16.11 -1.13 -13.71
N VAL A 218 -14.94 -0.92 -13.11
CA VAL A 218 -14.41 0.41 -12.76
C VAL A 218 -14.24 1.29 -14.00
N MET A 219 -13.74 0.72 -15.10
CA MET A 219 -13.67 1.41 -16.39
C MET A 219 -15.07 1.85 -16.87
N LEU A 220 -16.08 0.98 -16.73
CA LEU A 220 -17.46 1.27 -17.16
C LEU A 220 -18.17 2.30 -16.28
N LEU A 221 -17.73 2.51 -15.03
CA LEU A 221 -18.27 3.56 -14.15
C LEU A 221 -18.03 4.98 -14.67
N ALA A 222 -17.10 5.16 -15.63
CA ALA A 222 -16.91 6.43 -16.31
C ALA A 222 -18.09 6.81 -17.22
N ILE A 223 -18.96 5.85 -17.57
CA ILE A 223 -20.10 6.05 -18.46
C ILE A 223 -21.38 6.19 -17.63
N THR A 224 -21.84 7.44 -17.46
CA THR A 224 -22.96 7.79 -16.56
C THR A 224 -24.20 6.91 -16.71
N PRO A 225 -24.71 6.59 -17.94
CA PRO A 225 -25.86 5.71 -18.10
C PRO A 225 -25.67 4.28 -17.56
N LEU A 226 -24.42 3.80 -17.48
CA LEU A 226 -24.10 2.43 -17.03
C LEU A 226 -23.87 2.32 -15.52
N VAL A 227 -23.71 3.45 -14.81
CA VAL A 227 -23.37 3.47 -13.38
C VAL A 227 -24.30 2.60 -12.53
N PRO A 228 -25.64 2.67 -12.64
CA PRO A 228 -26.52 1.85 -11.79
C PRO A 228 -26.28 0.36 -11.96
N GLN A 229 -26.18 -0.10 -13.21
CA GLN A 229 -25.95 -1.51 -13.53
C GLN A 229 -24.55 -1.96 -13.06
N CYS A 230 -23.53 -1.13 -13.27
CA CYS A 230 -22.17 -1.41 -12.80
C CYS A 230 -22.11 -1.58 -11.27
N LEU A 231 -22.85 -0.76 -10.52
CA LEU A 231 -22.93 -0.87 -9.06
C LEU A 231 -23.65 -2.15 -8.62
N ASP A 232 -24.71 -2.56 -9.30
CA ASP A 232 -25.41 -3.83 -9.04
C ASP A 232 -24.51 -5.04 -9.33
N THR A 233 -23.76 -5.00 -10.44
CA THR A 233 -22.75 -6.02 -10.77
C THR A 233 -21.66 -6.07 -9.71
N MET A 234 -21.11 -4.91 -9.32
CA MET A 234 -20.05 -4.82 -8.31
C MET A 234 -20.53 -5.33 -6.95
N LYS A 235 -21.79 -5.08 -6.59
CA LYS A 235 -22.39 -5.64 -5.37
C LYS A 235 -22.41 -7.16 -5.41
N THR A 236 -22.79 -7.75 -6.54
CA THR A 236 -22.78 -9.22 -6.70
C THR A 236 -21.35 -9.79 -6.62
N VAL A 237 -20.38 -9.08 -7.20
CA VAL A 237 -18.94 -9.41 -7.07
C VAL A 237 -18.51 -9.36 -5.60
N LEU A 238 -18.87 -8.31 -4.86
CA LEU A 238 -18.57 -8.16 -3.44
C LEU A 238 -19.21 -9.23 -2.57
N GLU A 239 -20.44 -9.66 -2.87
CA GLU A 239 -21.15 -10.70 -2.12
C GLU A 239 -20.46 -12.06 -2.28
N LYS A 240 -20.06 -12.42 -3.50
CA LYS A 240 -19.43 -13.72 -3.82
C LYS A 240 -17.92 -13.76 -3.56
N GLY A 241 -17.24 -12.63 -3.73
CA GLY A 241 -15.78 -12.52 -3.67
C GLY A 241 -15.20 -12.65 -2.26
N SER A 242 -13.91 -12.93 -2.22
CA SER A 242 -13.07 -13.10 -1.03
C SER A 242 -11.86 -12.15 -1.12
N ASP A 243 -10.70 -12.56 -0.61
CA ASP A 243 -9.52 -11.72 -0.39
C ASP A 243 -9.00 -11.03 -1.66
N ARG A 244 -8.98 -11.71 -2.82
CA ARG A 244 -8.48 -11.11 -4.07
C ARG A 244 -9.47 -10.10 -4.63
N THR A 245 -10.76 -10.38 -4.52
CA THR A 245 -11.80 -9.42 -4.89
C THR A 245 -11.72 -8.17 -4.02
N ILE A 246 -11.59 -8.31 -2.69
CA ILE A 246 -11.42 -7.19 -1.77
C ILE A 246 -10.17 -6.39 -2.12
N TYR A 247 -9.05 -7.05 -2.39
CA TYR A 247 -7.81 -6.40 -2.77
C TYR A 247 -8.01 -5.51 -4.01
N ASN A 248 -8.58 -6.04 -5.10
CA ASN A 248 -8.75 -5.28 -6.34
C ASN A 248 -9.74 -4.12 -6.16
N ILE A 249 -10.78 -4.30 -5.36
CA ILE A 249 -11.76 -3.22 -5.09
C ILE A 249 -11.13 -2.12 -4.23
N ALA A 250 -10.37 -2.50 -3.20
CA ALA A 250 -9.64 -1.57 -2.36
C ALA A 250 -8.58 -0.81 -3.18
N GLU A 251 -7.90 -1.49 -4.11
CA GLU A 251 -6.97 -0.86 -5.04
C GLU A 251 -7.66 0.15 -5.95
N ALA A 252 -8.80 -0.20 -6.56
CA ALA A 252 -9.59 0.72 -7.37
C ALA A 252 -10.09 1.91 -6.54
N PHE A 253 -10.59 1.66 -5.34
CA PHE A 253 -11.04 2.70 -4.41
C PHE A 253 -9.94 3.70 -4.06
N ALA A 254 -8.71 3.23 -3.88
CA ALA A 254 -7.58 4.05 -3.44
C ALA A 254 -6.87 4.79 -4.58
N SER A 255 -6.92 4.25 -5.81
CA SER A 255 -6.06 4.74 -6.92
C SER A 255 -6.81 5.34 -8.11
N SER A 256 -8.13 5.14 -8.20
CA SER A 256 -8.90 5.63 -9.35
C SER A 256 -9.37 7.06 -9.12
N ASP A 257 -8.95 7.94 -10.02
CA ASP A 257 -9.45 9.31 -10.07
C ASP A 257 -10.89 9.33 -10.59
N ASN A 258 -11.72 10.24 -10.06
CA ASN A 258 -13.06 10.56 -10.58
C ASN A 258 -14.09 9.42 -10.58
N LEU A 259 -14.01 8.44 -9.67
CA LEU A 259 -15.12 7.50 -9.50
C LEU A 259 -16.39 8.21 -8.99
N PRO A 260 -17.59 7.75 -9.39
CA PRO A 260 -18.84 8.30 -8.88
C PRO A 260 -18.93 8.19 -7.35
N GLY A 261 -19.43 9.22 -6.66
CA GLY A 261 -19.62 9.20 -5.20
C GLY A 261 -20.36 7.96 -4.69
N LEU A 262 -21.37 7.51 -5.45
CA LEU A 262 -22.15 6.30 -5.19
C LEU A 262 -21.30 5.02 -5.11
N PHE A 263 -20.18 4.94 -5.85
CA PHE A 263 -19.26 3.82 -5.74
C PHE A 263 -18.64 3.75 -4.35
N TYR A 264 -18.11 4.86 -3.85
CA TYR A 264 -17.48 4.92 -2.53
C TYR A 264 -18.50 4.62 -1.42
N GLU A 265 -19.71 5.17 -1.52
CA GLU A 265 -20.81 4.91 -0.58
C GLU A 265 -21.22 3.43 -0.57
N MET A 266 -21.30 2.79 -1.75
CA MET A 266 -21.69 1.39 -1.87
C MET A 266 -20.61 0.44 -1.35
N VAL A 267 -19.33 0.69 -1.68
CA VAL A 267 -18.22 -0.23 -1.38
C VAL A 267 -17.78 -0.15 0.09
N SER A 268 -17.80 1.03 0.70
CA SER A 268 -17.26 1.25 2.06
C SER A 268 -17.83 0.28 3.11
N PRO A 269 -19.16 0.05 3.21
CA PRO A 269 -19.74 -0.89 4.17
C PRO A 269 -19.26 -2.34 3.98
N TYR A 270 -18.93 -2.76 2.76
CA TYR A 270 -18.41 -4.11 2.51
C TYR A 270 -16.95 -4.22 2.94
N MET A 271 -16.12 -3.22 2.63
CA MET A 271 -14.73 -3.17 3.08
C MET A 271 -14.64 -3.17 4.60
N LEU A 272 -15.55 -2.48 5.29
CA LEU A 272 -15.59 -2.47 6.77
C LEU A 272 -15.92 -3.85 7.38
N LYS A 273 -16.74 -4.67 6.71
CA LYS A 273 -17.25 -5.94 7.26
C LYS A 273 -16.35 -7.14 6.98
N LYS A 274 -15.55 -7.09 5.91
CA LYS A 274 -14.71 -8.23 5.51
C LYS A 274 -13.27 -8.00 5.94
N PHE A 275 -12.82 -8.78 6.92
CA PHE A 275 -11.40 -8.90 7.24
C PHE A 275 -10.73 -9.86 6.25
N PRO A 276 -9.77 -9.40 5.42
CA PRO A 276 -9.04 -10.29 4.56
C PRO A 276 -8.01 -11.08 5.37
N SER A 277 -7.80 -12.36 5.02
CA SER A 277 -6.80 -13.20 5.68
C SER A 277 -5.38 -12.92 5.18
N ASN A 278 -5.25 -12.37 3.96
CA ASN A 278 -3.97 -11.99 3.35
C ASN A 278 -3.47 -10.61 3.82
N ALA A 279 -2.20 -10.55 4.25
CA ALA A 279 -1.51 -9.32 4.64
C ALA A 279 -1.47 -8.24 3.53
N GLU A 280 -1.39 -8.64 2.26
CA GLU A 280 -1.44 -7.71 1.11
C GLU A 280 -2.77 -6.96 1.07
N ALA A 281 -3.87 -7.66 1.30
CA ALA A 281 -5.20 -7.08 1.30
C ALA A 281 -5.41 -6.15 2.51
N THR A 282 -4.87 -6.48 3.69
CA THR A 282 -4.85 -5.54 4.83
C THR A 282 -4.07 -4.27 4.51
N THR A 283 -2.90 -4.41 3.86
CA THR A 283 -2.09 -3.26 3.42
C THR A 283 -2.85 -2.40 2.40
N MET A 284 -3.70 -3.00 1.57
CA MET A 284 -4.54 -2.24 0.65
C MET A 284 -5.63 -1.44 1.37
N ILE A 285 -6.21 -1.96 2.47
CA ILE A 285 -7.16 -1.18 3.30
C ILE A 285 -6.47 0.03 3.97
N ASP A 286 -5.20 -0.10 4.36
CA ASP A 286 -4.41 1.05 4.81
C ASP A 286 -4.26 2.10 3.70
N ARG A 287 -3.94 1.67 2.47
CA ARG A 287 -3.92 2.59 1.31
C ARG A 287 -5.27 3.25 1.06
N CYS A 288 -6.39 2.54 1.22
CA CYS A 288 -7.72 3.17 1.16
C CYS A 288 -7.88 4.22 2.25
N THR A 289 -7.43 3.95 3.47
CA THR A 289 -7.50 4.91 4.57
C THR A 289 -6.72 6.19 4.24
N VAL A 290 -5.51 6.04 3.69
CA VAL A 290 -4.71 7.17 3.21
C VAL A 290 -5.45 7.95 2.12
N ALA A 291 -5.99 7.26 1.11
CA ALA A 291 -6.73 7.88 0.03
C ALA A 291 -7.97 8.65 0.52
N ILE A 292 -8.69 8.13 1.53
CA ILE A 292 -9.82 8.85 2.15
C ILE A 292 -9.34 10.12 2.86
N ILE A 293 -8.19 10.07 3.56
CA ILE A 293 -7.61 11.26 4.21
C ILE A 293 -7.28 12.33 3.19
N GLU A 294 -6.66 11.94 2.07
CA GLU A 294 -6.26 12.86 1.01
C GLU A 294 -7.46 13.46 0.25
N ARG A 295 -8.49 12.65 -0.02
CA ARG A 295 -9.67 13.05 -0.78
C ARG A 295 -10.72 13.78 0.05
N ASP A 296 -11.12 13.20 1.18
CA ASP A 296 -12.30 13.60 1.96
C ASP A 296 -11.91 14.33 3.27
N GLY A 297 -10.66 14.14 3.71
CA GLY A 297 -10.08 14.81 4.87
C GLY A 297 -9.75 13.87 6.04
N PRO A 298 -8.95 14.34 7.02
CA PRO A 298 -8.45 13.50 8.11
C PRO A 298 -9.53 12.89 8.99
N ALA A 299 -10.69 13.54 9.16
CA ALA A 299 -11.77 13.05 9.99
C ALA A 299 -12.44 11.81 9.39
N GLN A 300 -12.68 11.82 8.08
CA GLN A 300 -13.32 10.73 7.34
C GLN A 300 -12.44 9.49 7.31
N GLY A 301 -11.14 9.67 7.09
CA GLY A 301 -10.19 8.55 7.14
C GLY A 301 -10.08 7.94 8.54
N LEU A 302 -10.10 8.79 9.59
CA LEU A 302 -10.16 8.33 10.96
C LEU A 302 -11.45 7.55 11.26
N ASP A 303 -12.61 8.06 10.85
CA ASP A 303 -13.89 7.39 11.07
C ASP A 303 -13.95 6.02 10.36
N PHE A 304 -13.42 5.94 9.14
CA PHE A 304 -13.30 4.69 8.38
C PHE A 304 -12.41 3.68 9.11
N LEU A 305 -11.17 4.06 9.44
CA LEU A 305 -10.22 3.16 10.11
C LEU A 305 -10.70 2.75 11.50
N GLN A 306 -11.24 3.66 12.28
CA GLN A 306 -11.82 3.36 13.58
C GLN A 306 -12.93 2.31 13.46
N SER A 307 -13.85 2.51 12.52
CA SER A 307 -14.93 1.55 12.25
C SER A 307 -14.38 0.19 11.83
N TYR A 308 -13.35 0.18 10.98
CA TYR A 308 -12.70 -1.05 10.52
C TYR A 308 -12.08 -1.84 11.68
N LEU A 309 -11.31 -1.15 12.55
CA LEU A 309 -10.67 -1.77 13.72
C LEU A 309 -11.70 -2.35 14.70
N ILE A 310 -12.79 -1.62 14.96
CA ILE A 310 -13.86 -2.07 15.86
C ILE A 310 -14.60 -3.29 15.29
N MET A 311 -14.99 -3.24 14.02
CA MET A 311 -15.81 -4.30 13.41
C MET A 311 -15.07 -5.62 13.27
N ASN A 312 -13.74 -5.58 13.13
CA ASN A 312 -12.93 -6.76 12.84
C ASN A 312 -12.07 -7.21 14.04
N LYS A 313 -12.37 -6.74 15.27
CA LYS A 313 -11.73 -7.25 16.49
C LYS A 313 -12.14 -8.71 16.77
N PRO A 314 -11.24 -9.56 17.29
CA PRO A 314 -9.86 -9.28 17.67
C PRO A 314 -8.83 -9.52 16.55
N HIS A 315 -9.28 -9.74 15.31
CA HIS A 315 -8.43 -10.21 14.21
C HIS A 315 -7.54 -9.12 13.60
N VAL A 316 -7.92 -7.85 13.75
CA VAL A 316 -7.17 -6.69 13.25
C VAL A 316 -6.44 -5.97 14.38
N SER A 317 -5.22 -5.52 14.07
CA SER A 317 -4.49 -4.50 14.85
C SER A 317 -4.06 -3.36 13.93
N LEU A 318 -3.59 -2.24 14.50
CA LEU A 318 -3.09 -1.11 13.71
C LEU A 318 -1.73 -1.39 13.04
N LYS A 319 -0.99 -2.42 13.46
CA LYS A 319 0.39 -2.66 12.98
C LYS A 319 0.55 -2.69 11.46
N PRO A 320 -0.36 -3.26 10.65
CA PRO A 320 -0.24 -3.25 9.19
C PRO A 320 -0.51 -1.88 8.55
N PHE A 321 -1.04 -0.90 9.29
CA PHE A 321 -1.51 0.39 8.78
C PHE A 321 -0.40 1.45 8.81
N GLN A 322 0.71 1.16 8.13
CA GLN A 322 1.92 2.00 8.16
C GLN A 322 1.71 3.36 7.50
N GLY A 323 0.91 3.44 6.44
CA GLY A 323 0.56 4.68 5.77
C GLY A 323 -0.22 5.62 6.69
N PHE A 324 -1.26 5.12 7.37
CA PHE A 324 -1.98 5.90 8.37
C PHE A 324 -1.08 6.34 9.54
N ILE A 325 -0.27 5.43 10.10
CA ILE A 325 0.66 5.75 11.21
C ILE A 325 1.61 6.88 10.79
N TYR A 326 2.18 6.80 9.59
CA TYR A 326 3.05 7.83 9.06
C TYR A 326 2.33 9.19 8.98
N ILE A 327 1.14 9.24 8.39
CA ILE A 327 0.36 10.49 8.27
C ILE A 327 -0.01 11.06 9.64
N ALA A 328 -0.42 10.21 10.58
CA ALA A 328 -0.72 10.62 11.94
C ALA A 328 0.51 11.25 12.62
N LEU A 329 1.69 10.63 12.49
CA LEU A 329 2.92 11.16 13.08
C LEU A 329 3.42 12.45 12.41
N GLN A 330 3.18 12.64 11.11
CA GLN A 330 3.52 13.88 10.40
C GLN A 330 2.54 15.03 10.70
N ASN A 331 1.31 14.72 11.12
CA ASN A 331 0.28 15.70 11.41
C ASN A 331 -0.07 15.67 12.91
N ARG A 332 0.57 16.55 13.68
CA ARG A 332 0.38 16.65 15.14
C ARG A 332 -1.09 16.80 15.56
N ALA A 333 -1.87 17.60 14.83
CA ALA A 333 -3.29 17.80 15.13
C ALA A 333 -4.10 16.51 14.93
N LEU A 334 -3.83 15.76 13.85
CA LEU A 334 -4.44 14.45 13.63
C LEU A 334 -4.01 13.45 14.71
N CYS A 335 -2.73 13.41 15.06
CA CYS A 335 -2.24 12.52 16.12
C CYS A 335 -2.96 12.76 17.45
N GLN A 336 -3.05 14.03 17.88
CA GLN A 336 -3.74 14.41 19.11
C GLN A 336 -5.23 14.02 19.06
N LYS A 337 -5.91 14.33 17.95
CA LYS A 337 -7.32 13.97 17.72
C LYS A 337 -7.54 12.45 17.86
N VAL A 338 -6.75 11.66 17.13
CA VAL A 338 -6.84 10.19 17.14
C VAL A 338 -6.60 9.63 18.54
N CYS A 339 -5.52 10.05 19.20
CA CYS A 339 -5.18 9.53 20.51
C CYS A 339 -6.20 9.89 21.58
N THR A 340 -6.66 11.15 21.61
CA THR A 340 -7.71 11.59 22.55
C THR A 340 -9.00 10.81 22.33
N ARG A 341 -9.49 10.77 21.08
CA ARG A 341 -10.75 10.08 20.74
C ARG A 341 -10.69 8.59 21.08
N TRP A 342 -9.65 7.88 20.64
CA TRP A 342 -9.54 6.43 20.81
C TRP A 342 -9.37 6.00 22.26
N LEU A 343 -8.59 6.75 23.05
CA LEU A 343 -8.48 6.47 24.49
C LEU A 343 -9.80 6.76 25.22
N LEU A 344 -10.52 7.81 24.83
CA LEU A 344 -11.80 8.17 25.45
C LEU A 344 -12.92 7.18 25.12
N LEU A 345 -12.92 6.59 23.92
CA LEU A 345 -13.83 5.48 23.58
C LEU A 345 -13.59 4.24 24.45
N GLY A 346 -12.36 4.04 24.93
CA GLY A 346 -12.03 2.99 25.90
C GLY A 346 -12.01 1.57 25.35
N GLU A 347 -12.31 1.39 24.06
CA GLU A 347 -12.23 0.11 23.33
C GLU A 347 -10.78 -0.40 23.29
N PRO A 348 -10.51 -1.64 23.75
CA PRO A 348 -9.14 -2.15 23.84
C PRO A 348 -8.35 -2.10 22.52
N VAL A 349 -8.98 -2.47 21.40
CA VAL A 349 -8.33 -2.45 20.08
C VAL A 349 -7.86 -1.05 19.67
N LEU A 350 -8.63 -0.02 20.02
CA LEU A 350 -8.30 1.37 19.70
C LEU A 350 -7.26 1.93 20.66
N CYS A 351 -7.34 1.58 21.94
CA CYS A 351 -6.34 1.99 22.92
C CYS A 351 -4.96 1.36 22.60
N ASP A 352 -4.93 0.10 22.16
CA ASP A 352 -3.72 -0.59 21.71
C ASP A 352 -3.19 0.01 20.38
N ALA A 353 -4.10 0.47 19.52
CA ALA A 353 -3.75 1.23 18.32
C ALA A 353 -3.07 2.57 18.67
N VAL A 354 -3.53 3.28 19.71
CA VAL A 354 -2.84 4.49 20.23
C VAL A 354 -1.42 4.18 20.68
N ASN A 355 -1.22 3.08 21.44
CA ASN A 355 0.12 2.64 21.80
C ASN A 355 0.99 2.38 20.56
N THR A 356 0.43 1.73 19.54
CA THR A 356 1.13 1.44 18.28
C THR A 356 1.60 2.72 17.57
N ILE A 357 0.76 3.77 17.50
CA ILE A 357 1.15 5.07 16.90
C ILE A 357 2.29 5.70 17.68
N VAL A 358 2.15 5.83 19.00
CA VAL A 358 3.15 6.51 19.84
C VAL A 358 4.47 5.74 19.84
N CYS A 359 4.44 4.41 19.87
CA CYS A 359 5.64 3.57 19.81
C CYS A 359 6.32 3.57 18.44
N ALA A 360 5.61 3.87 17.36
CA ALA A 360 6.19 4.03 16.04
C ALA A 360 6.99 5.34 15.90
N SER A 361 6.81 6.31 16.81
CA SER A 361 7.69 7.47 16.85
C SER A 361 9.09 7.07 17.32
N HIS A 362 10.12 7.50 16.57
CA HIS A 362 11.53 7.36 16.96
C HIS A 362 11.96 8.41 18.00
N ASP A 363 11.02 9.20 18.51
CA ASP A 363 11.27 10.24 19.51
C ASP A 363 11.00 9.69 20.91
N ASP A 364 12.06 9.60 21.72
CA ASP A 364 11.95 9.19 23.12
C ASP A 364 11.29 10.29 23.99
N GLU A 365 11.25 11.55 23.51
CA GLU A 365 10.55 12.67 24.14
C GLU A 365 9.18 12.98 23.51
N PHE A 366 8.52 12.01 22.87
CA PHE A 366 7.25 12.23 22.17
C PHE A 366 6.18 12.91 23.04
N ILE A 367 5.81 14.15 22.70
CA ILE A 367 4.81 14.96 23.43
C ILE A 367 3.43 14.78 22.81
N LEU A 368 2.52 14.19 23.58
CA LEU A 368 1.12 14.02 23.24
C LEU A 368 0.25 14.95 24.11
N GLU A 369 -0.55 15.81 23.48
CA GLU A 369 -1.50 16.71 24.16
C GLU A 369 -2.93 16.30 23.82
N VAL A 370 -3.90 16.80 24.58
CA VAL A 370 -5.32 16.49 24.38
C VAL A 370 -5.91 17.39 23.30
N ASP A 371 -6.59 16.79 22.32
CA ASP A 371 -7.47 17.56 21.42
C ASP A 371 -8.75 17.94 22.16
N GLN A 372 -8.89 19.22 22.50
CA GLN A 372 -10.04 19.79 23.19
C GLN A 372 -11.37 19.58 22.44
N LYS A 373 -11.33 19.33 21.13
CA LYS A 373 -12.54 19.07 20.33
C LYS A 373 -13.10 17.66 20.53
N GLU A 374 -12.31 16.75 21.10
CA GLU A 374 -12.69 15.34 21.28
C GLU A 374 -13.10 15.01 22.73
N ILE A 375 -13.02 15.98 23.66
CA ILE A 375 -13.36 15.79 25.08
C ILE A 375 -14.23 16.94 25.59
N ASP A 376 -15.20 16.63 26.44
CA ASP A 376 -15.86 17.66 27.24
C ASP A 376 -14.99 18.00 28.46
N CYS A 377 -14.25 19.10 28.38
CA CYS A 377 -13.37 19.57 29.47
C CYS A 377 -14.14 19.95 30.75
N ASN A 378 -15.48 20.02 30.73
CA ASN A 378 -16.28 20.21 31.94
C ASN A 378 -16.63 18.89 32.63
N SER A 379 -16.39 17.75 31.97
CA SER A 379 -16.66 16.43 32.52
C SER A 379 -15.45 15.88 33.27
N THR A 380 -15.49 16.00 34.59
CA THR A 380 -14.51 15.37 35.50
C THR A 380 -14.34 13.89 35.20
N GLU A 381 -15.44 13.17 34.91
CA GLU A 381 -15.42 11.75 34.58
C GLU A 381 -14.59 11.47 33.32
N GLN A 382 -14.82 12.20 32.22
CA GLN A 382 -14.08 12.01 30.97
C GLN A 382 -12.59 12.33 31.14
N MET A 383 -12.26 13.41 31.85
CA MET A 383 -10.85 13.79 32.07
C MET A 383 -10.12 12.74 32.89
N VAL A 384 -10.72 12.25 33.98
CA VAL A 384 -10.11 11.19 34.80
C VAL A 384 -10.02 9.87 34.03
N PHE A 385 -11.04 9.53 33.24
CA PHE A 385 -11.04 8.33 32.42
C PHE A 385 -9.92 8.36 31.38
N LEU A 386 -9.78 9.48 30.64
CA LEU A 386 -8.73 9.66 29.65
C LEU A 386 -7.34 9.59 30.30
N ALA A 387 -7.12 10.26 31.43
CA ALA A 387 -5.85 10.21 32.17
C ALA A 387 -5.46 8.77 32.55
N ARG A 388 -6.41 7.99 33.07
CA ARG A 388 -6.18 6.59 33.44
C ARG A 388 -5.90 5.69 32.23
N LYS A 389 -6.61 5.91 31.11
CA LYS A 389 -6.37 5.18 29.85
C LYS A 389 -5.01 5.51 29.26
N ALA A 390 -4.61 6.79 29.27
CA ALA A 390 -3.28 7.22 28.85
C ALA A 390 -2.20 6.51 29.68
N ILE A 391 -2.32 6.46 31.01
CA ILE A 391 -1.38 5.73 31.86
C ILE A 391 -1.33 4.24 31.51
N GLY A 392 -2.49 3.59 31.37
CA GLY A 392 -2.57 2.16 31.13
C GLY A 392 -1.94 1.73 29.80
N TYR A 393 -2.20 2.47 28.72
CA TYR A 393 -1.76 2.10 27.37
C TYR A 393 -0.46 2.76 26.94
N LEU A 394 -0.05 3.86 27.57
CA LEU A 394 1.21 4.57 27.26
C LEU A 394 2.24 4.42 28.38
N PHE A 395 2.10 3.43 29.27
CA PHE A 395 2.99 3.24 30.43
C PHE A 395 4.48 3.21 30.05
N PHE A 396 4.83 2.55 28.94
CA PHE A 396 6.21 2.47 28.43
C PHE A 396 6.67 3.69 27.62
N LYS A 397 5.80 4.68 27.45
CA LYS A 397 6.08 5.99 26.84
C LYS A 397 5.73 7.08 27.87
N PRO A 398 6.48 7.16 28.98
CA PRO A 398 6.11 7.95 30.15
C PRO A 398 5.96 9.45 29.86
N ILE A 399 6.76 10.00 28.92
CA ILE A 399 6.63 11.42 28.51
C ILE A 399 5.29 11.67 27.82
N ALA A 400 4.86 10.80 26.89
CA ALA A 400 3.58 10.93 26.22
C ALA A 400 2.39 10.81 27.18
N ALA A 401 2.46 9.85 28.12
CA ALA A 401 1.45 9.70 29.17
C ALA A 401 1.38 10.93 30.07
N ALA A 402 2.54 11.42 30.55
CA ALA A 402 2.61 12.58 31.40
C ALA A 402 2.10 13.84 30.67
N SER A 403 2.58 14.10 29.45
CA SER A 403 2.19 15.29 28.66
C SER A 403 0.69 15.38 28.40
N MET A 404 0.03 14.23 28.24
CA MET A 404 -1.43 14.20 28.07
C MET A 404 -2.15 14.58 29.37
N ILE A 405 -1.69 14.10 30.54
CA ILE A 405 -2.24 14.48 31.85
C ILE A 405 -1.99 15.96 32.15
N MET A 406 -0.78 16.45 31.88
CA MET A 406 -0.46 17.88 31.99
C MET A 406 -1.38 18.72 31.10
N SER A 407 -1.61 18.30 29.86
CA SER A 407 -2.56 18.96 28.96
C SER A 407 -3.97 19.03 29.57
N LEU A 408 -4.44 17.98 30.25
CA LEU A 408 -5.73 17.98 30.96
C LEU A 408 -5.77 18.97 32.13
N ILE A 409 -4.71 19.04 32.93
CA ILE A 409 -4.62 19.99 34.05
C ILE A 409 -4.75 21.43 33.53
N LEU A 410 -4.19 21.77 32.37
CA LEU A 410 -4.35 23.10 31.75
C LEU A 410 -5.79 23.40 31.32
N GLN A 411 -6.66 22.40 31.18
CA GLN A 411 -8.03 22.57 30.71
C GLN A 411 -9.06 22.67 31.84
N THR A 412 -8.66 22.50 33.10
CA THR A 412 -9.58 22.55 34.24
C THR A 412 -9.23 23.67 35.20
N THR A 413 -10.26 24.23 35.83
CA THR A 413 -10.15 25.19 36.94
C THR A 413 -10.58 24.58 38.27
N ASP A 414 -10.99 23.30 38.28
CA ASP A 414 -11.39 22.57 39.48
C ASP A 414 -10.14 22.10 40.25
N SER A 415 -9.97 22.66 41.45
CA SER A 415 -8.84 22.36 42.33
C SER A 415 -8.77 20.88 42.73
N ASP A 416 -9.91 20.23 42.98
CA ASP A 416 -9.94 18.83 43.40
C ASP A 416 -9.54 17.91 42.25
N LEU A 417 -10.03 18.21 41.04
CA LEU A 417 -9.63 17.50 39.83
C LEU A 417 -8.15 17.72 39.49
N THR A 418 -7.65 18.96 39.59
CA THR A 418 -6.23 19.27 39.41
C THR A 418 -5.36 18.49 40.37
N GLN A 419 -5.74 18.41 41.65
CA GLN A 419 -5.02 17.59 42.63
C GLN A 419 -5.07 16.11 42.28
N HIS A 420 -6.21 15.59 41.82
CA HIS A 420 -6.33 14.20 41.39
C HIS A 420 -5.44 13.88 40.18
N LEU A 421 -5.44 14.72 39.14
CA LEU A 421 -4.59 14.55 37.97
C LEU A 421 -3.10 14.68 38.32
N SER A 422 -2.74 15.61 39.21
CA SER A 422 -1.37 15.75 39.72
C SER A 422 -0.93 14.49 40.48
N SER A 423 -1.82 13.87 41.25
CA SER A 423 -1.53 12.61 41.94
C SER A 423 -1.20 11.47 40.97
N LEU A 424 -1.77 11.49 39.76
CA LEU A 424 -1.50 10.50 38.70
C LEU A 424 -0.13 10.71 38.03
N LEU A 425 0.34 11.96 37.93
CA LEU A 425 1.70 12.28 37.51
C LEU A 425 2.74 11.73 38.51
N PHE A 426 2.43 11.80 39.80
CA PHE A 426 3.26 11.21 40.84
C PHE A 426 3.20 9.66 40.83
N ASN A 427 2.00 9.10 41.02
CA ASN A 427 1.76 7.66 41.08
C ASN A 427 0.66 7.27 40.08
N PRO A 428 0.95 6.46 39.04
CA PRO A 428 2.11 5.58 38.93
C PRO A 428 3.31 6.12 38.15
N LEU A 429 3.23 7.27 37.49
CA LEU A 429 4.24 7.64 36.49
C LEU A 429 5.62 7.96 37.09
N LEU A 430 5.73 8.99 37.93
CA LEU A 430 7.03 9.45 38.47
C LEU A 430 7.72 8.37 39.32
N ILE A 431 6.97 7.59 40.10
CA ILE A 431 7.52 6.48 40.89
C ILE A 431 8.22 5.44 40.01
N ASN A 432 7.64 5.11 38.85
CA ASN A 432 8.18 4.06 37.98
C ASN A 432 9.24 4.59 37.01
N TYR A 433 9.20 5.87 36.63
CA TYR A 433 10.12 6.47 35.65
C TYR A 433 10.81 7.75 36.16
N PRO A 434 11.48 7.72 37.33
CA PRO A 434 12.05 8.93 37.93
C PRO A 434 13.15 9.57 37.09
N GLY A 435 14.00 8.77 36.44
CA GLY A 435 15.09 9.29 35.61
C GLY A 435 14.61 10.20 34.47
N THR A 436 13.59 9.75 33.73
CA THR A 436 13.04 10.49 32.59
C THR A 436 12.13 11.62 33.04
N LEU A 437 11.20 11.36 33.97
CA LEU A 437 10.16 12.31 34.33
C LEU A 437 10.64 13.47 35.21
N VAL A 438 11.63 13.26 36.09
CA VAL A 438 12.21 14.37 36.88
C VAL A 438 12.85 15.41 35.95
N VAL A 439 13.61 14.97 34.94
CA VAL A 439 14.25 15.86 33.95
C VAL A 439 13.19 16.61 33.17
N TYR A 440 12.18 15.87 32.68
CA TYR A 440 11.10 16.44 31.90
C TYR A 440 10.27 17.48 32.70
N TYR A 441 9.90 17.19 33.95
CA TYR A 441 9.13 18.13 34.79
C TYR A 441 9.94 19.39 35.12
N LYS A 442 11.23 19.28 35.43
CA LYS A 442 12.11 20.45 35.65
C LYS A 442 12.17 21.35 34.42
N LYS A 443 12.31 20.77 33.22
CA LYS A 443 12.29 21.50 31.94
C LYS A 443 10.98 22.27 31.74
N LYS A 444 9.83 21.73 32.19
CA LYS A 444 8.52 22.41 32.11
C LYS A 444 8.37 23.53 33.14
N ILE A 445 8.85 23.32 34.37
CA ILE A 445 8.91 24.35 35.41
C ILE A 445 9.78 25.54 34.96
N GLU A 446 10.96 25.27 34.39
CA GLU A 446 11.85 26.30 33.83
C GLU A 446 11.19 27.09 32.70
N ALA A 447 10.37 26.41 31.89
CA ALA A 447 9.57 27.04 30.84
C ALA A 447 8.30 27.76 31.36
N GLN A 448 8.11 27.86 32.68
CA GLN A 448 6.97 28.49 33.35
C GLN A 448 5.61 27.85 33.00
N VAL A 449 5.59 26.54 32.73
CA VAL A 449 4.37 25.77 32.44
C VAL A 449 4.04 24.88 33.63
N GLN A 450 2.85 25.08 34.23
CA GLN A 450 2.32 24.27 35.36
C GLN A 450 3.27 24.19 36.55
N THR A 451 3.88 25.32 36.86
CA THR A 451 4.96 25.44 37.83
C THR A 451 4.54 24.96 39.21
N GLU A 452 3.33 25.30 39.67
CA GLU A 452 2.85 24.96 41.02
C GLU A 452 2.57 23.46 41.14
N GLU A 453 1.81 22.88 40.20
CA GLU A 453 1.43 21.47 40.22
C GLU A 453 2.67 20.56 40.10
N LEU A 454 3.58 20.88 39.18
CA LEU A 454 4.80 20.10 38.98
C LEU A 454 5.77 20.23 40.15
N THR A 455 5.84 21.41 40.80
CA THR A 455 6.65 21.57 42.03
C THR A 455 6.10 20.70 43.15
N ASN A 456 4.77 20.70 43.36
CA ASN A 456 4.12 19.85 44.36
C ASN A 456 4.36 18.35 44.09
N VAL A 457 4.34 17.93 42.82
CA VAL A 457 4.66 16.54 42.42
C VAL A 457 6.12 16.19 42.72
N LEU A 458 7.07 17.09 42.46
CA LEU A 458 8.49 16.87 42.76
C LEU A 458 8.77 16.87 44.27
N GLU A 459 8.11 17.73 45.05
CA GLU A 459 8.21 17.73 46.51
C GLU A 459 7.65 16.42 47.11
N SER A 460 6.54 15.91 46.56
CA SER A 460 5.97 14.61 46.92
C SER A 460 6.95 13.47 46.64
N TRP A 461 7.69 13.56 45.53
CA TRP A 461 8.76 12.62 45.21
C TRP A 461 9.96 12.71 46.17
N ASP A 462 10.40 13.91 46.54
CA ASP A 462 11.48 14.08 47.52
C ASP A 462 11.07 13.56 48.91
N SER A 463 9.82 13.77 49.31
CA SER A 463 9.24 13.21 50.54
C SER A 463 9.20 11.67 50.48
N TYR A 464 8.79 11.11 49.34
CA TYR A 464 8.81 9.67 49.10
C TYR A 464 10.23 9.09 49.19
N LEU A 465 11.23 9.71 48.54
CA LEU A 465 12.63 9.29 48.63
C LEU A 465 13.17 9.36 50.06
N LYS A 466 12.87 10.43 50.79
CA LYS A 466 13.25 10.55 52.21
C LYS A 466 12.63 9.46 53.06
N SER A 467 11.34 9.14 52.83
CA SER A 467 10.67 8.08 53.55
C SER A 467 11.30 6.71 53.26
N LEU A 468 11.62 6.40 51.98
CA LEU A 468 12.35 5.19 51.60
C LEU A 468 13.73 5.10 52.26
N GLN A 469 14.48 6.20 52.32
CA GLN A 469 15.80 6.26 52.96
C GLN A 469 15.73 6.14 54.49
N SER A 470 14.60 6.52 55.09
CA SER A 470 14.37 6.43 56.55
C SER A 470 13.95 5.03 57.01
N ILE A 471 13.65 4.11 56.08
CA ILE A 471 13.37 2.71 56.41
C ILE A 471 14.70 2.04 56.76
N GLU A 472 14.98 1.88 58.05
CA GLU A 472 16.09 1.05 58.53
C GLU A 472 15.93 -0.40 58.02
N GLU A 473 17.02 -0.97 57.51
CA GLU A 473 17.21 -2.36 57.06
C GLU A 473 15.94 -3.22 56.93
N VAL A 474 15.38 -3.29 55.72
CA VAL A 474 14.36 -4.30 55.37
C VAL A 474 15.01 -5.70 55.47
N PRO A 475 14.61 -6.57 56.42
CA PRO A 475 15.25 -7.87 56.65
C PRO A 475 15.30 -8.76 55.41
N GLU A 476 14.33 -8.63 54.52
CA GLU A 476 14.19 -9.36 53.25
C GLU A 476 15.25 -8.98 52.20
N LEU A 477 15.87 -7.79 52.30
CA LEU A 477 16.95 -7.34 51.40
C LEU A 477 18.35 -7.81 51.84
N ARG A 478 18.47 -8.53 52.97
CA ARG A 478 19.76 -9.06 53.49
C ARG A 478 20.36 -10.20 52.67
N TRP A 479 19.64 -10.80 51.73
CA TRP A 479 20.14 -11.96 50.98
C TRP A 479 21.16 -11.60 49.89
N LEU A 480 21.18 -10.35 49.40
CA LEU A 480 22.14 -9.88 48.38
C LEU A 480 23.50 -9.48 48.97
N SER A 481 23.56 -9.06 50.23
CA SER A 481 24.81 -8.67 50.90
C SER A 481 25.65 -9.83 51.44
N ARG A 482 25.09 -11.05 51.50
CA ARG A 482 25.79 -12.27 51.97
C ARG A 482 26.56 -13.06 50.89
N LYS A 483 26.52 -12.65 49.62
CA LYS A 483 27.25 -13.32 48.52
C LYS A 483 28.50 -12.59 48.04
N LEU A 484 28.87 -11.46 48.66
CA LEU A 484 30.04 -10.65 48.29
C LEU A 484 31.06 -10.48 49.43
N SER A 485 31.09 -11.41 50.38
CA SER A 485 32.14 -11.49 51.42
C SER A 485 32.98 -12.75 51.28
#